data_AF-A0A3L9GA76-F1
#
_entry.id   AF-A0A3L9GA76-F1
#
_cell.length_a   1.000
_cell.length_b   1.000
_cell.length_c   1.000
_cell.angle_alpha   90.00
_cell.angle_beta   90.00
_cell.angle_gamma   90.00
#
_symmetry.space_group_name_H-M   'P 1'
#
loop_
_entity.id
_entity.type
_entity.pdbx_description
1 polymer ?
#
loop_
_entity_poly.entity_id
_entity_poly.type
_entity_poly.pdbx_seq_one_letter_code
_entity_poly.pdbx_strand_id
1 'polypeptide(L)'
;PGTLRTYAGERIPAYLSAKKMSLHQNSFSEVLALADIRGHLPAHIALVGLQPAMLDDYGGSLSELAREQLPAAEQAALAQLAAWGIVPQPANESRCLNYDCLSMENYEGVRLRQYRMTQEEQG
;
A
#
# COMPACT_ATOMS: atom_id res chain seq x y z
N PRO A 1 12.06 -6.25 -9.17
CA PRO A 1 10.99 -5.25 -8.94
C PRO A 1 9.65 -5.89 -9.35
N GLY A 2 8.55 -5.54 -8.69
CA GLY A 2 7.22 -6.11 -8.98
C GLY A 2 6.91 -7.43 -8.28
N THR A 3 7.85 -7.99 -7.51
CA THR A 3 7.60 -9.21 -6.75
C THR A 3 6.67 -8.93 -5.58
N LEU A 4 5.56 -9.67 -5.49
CA LEU A 4 4.68 -9.70 -4.33
C LEU A 4 5.22 -10.64 -3.26
N ARG A 5 5.11 -10.24 -1.99
CA ARG A 5 5.41 -11.07 -0.83
C ARG A 5 4.34 -10.89 0.22
N THR A 6 3.88 -12.01 0.77
CA THR A 6 2.96 -12.04 1.90
C THR A 6 3.70 -12.48 3.16
N TYR A 7 3.57 -11.71 4.23
CA TYR A 7 4.06 -12.06 5.57
C TYR A 7 2.86 -12.13 6.51
N ALA A 8 2.81 -13.12 7.39
CA ALA A 8 1.73 -13.27 8.37
C ALA A 8 2.31 -13.53 9.77
N GLY A 9 1.59 -13.06 10.80
CA GLY A 9 1.95 -13.24 12.21
C GLY A 9 3.28 -12.58 12.60
N GLU A 10 4.08 -13.28 13.40
CA GLU A 10 5.33 -12.77 13.99
C GLU A 10 6.43 -12.40 12.96
N ARG A 11 6.24 -12.74 11.68
CA ARG A 11 7.18 -12.40 10.60
C ARG A 11 7.07 -10.95 10.12
N ILE A 12 6.03 -10.22 10.54
CA ILE A 12 5.76 -8.85 10.08
C ILE A 12 6.70 -7.80 10.71
N PRO A 13 6.95 -7.78 12.04
CA PRO A 13 7.86 -6.81 12.66
C PRO A 13 9.29 -6.89 12.08
N ALA A 14 9.75 -8.10 11.74
CA ALA A 14 11.08 -8.31 11.15
C ALA A 14 11.22 -7.66 9.76
N TYR A 15 10.18 -7.68 8.92
CA TYR A 15 10.21 -7.04 7.61
C TYR A 15 10.18 -5.52 7.70
N LEU A 16 9.35 -4.97 8.60
CA LEU A 16 9.20 -3.52 8.80
C LEU A 16 10.44 -2.88 9.43
N SER A 17 11.16 -3.63 10.27
CA SER A 17 12.36 -3.13 10.96
C SER A 17 13.62 -3.19 10.11
N ALA A 18 13.66 -4.05 9.08
CA ALA A 18 14.85 -4.30 8.27
C ALA A 18 15.14 -3.23 7.21
N LYS A 19 14.20 -2.32 6.92
CA LYS A 19 14.37 -1.34 5.83
C LYS A 19 13.80 0.03 6.22
N LYS A 20 14.68 0.93 6.70
CA LYS A 20 14.36 2.37 6.85
C LYS A 20 13.96 2.92 5.48
N MET A 21 12.68 3.24 5.30
CA MET A 21 12.10 3.63 4.01
C MET A 21 11.54 5.05 3.97
N SER A 22 11.49 5.81 5.06
CA SER A 22 11.15 7.25 5.04
C SER A 22 11.28 7.89 6.42
N LEU A 23 11.60 9.19 6.45
CA LEU A 23 11.67 10.06 7.64
C LEU A 23 10.29 10.42 8.24
N HIS A 24 9.17 10.13 7.55
CA HIS A 24 7.81 10.47 8.01
C HIS A 24 6.91 9.27 8.36
N GLN A 25 7.49 8.07 8.44
CA GLN A 25 6.81 6.90 8.99
C GLN A 25 7.15 6.80 10.48
N ASN A 26 6.26 7.30 11.36
CA ASN A 26 6.11 6.68 12.68
C ASN A 26 5.88 5.19 12.41
N SER A 27 6.82 4.34 12.85
CA SER A 27 6.94 3.01 12.28
C SER A 27 5.66 2.22 12.58
N PHE A 28 5.07 1.55 11.58
CA PHE A 28 3.97 0.62 11.82
C PHE A 28 4.34 -0.40 12.92
N SER A 29 5.63 -0.71 13.05
CA SER A 29 6.22 -1.44 14.16
C SER A 29 5.99 -0.80 15.53
N GLU A 30 6.11 0.52 15.70
CA GLU A 30 5.77 1.22 16.95
C GLU A 30 4.28 1.10 17.29
N VAL A 31 3.40 1.19 16.29
CA VAL A 31 1.94 1.03 16.51
C VAL A 31 1.64 -0.40 16.97
N LEU A 32 2.24 -1.40 16.33
CA LEU A 32 2.09 -2.80 16.74
C LEU A 32 2.68 -3.05 18.13
N ALA A 33 3.86 -2.51 18.42
CA ALA A 33 4.50 -2.65 19.73
C ALA A 33 3.67 -1.98 20.84
N LEU A 34 3.10 -0.80 20.57
CA LEU A 34 2.22 -0.11 21.52
C LEU A 34 0.90 -0.87 21.73
N ALA A 35 0.33 -1.44 20.67
CA ALA A 35 -0.85 -2.28 20.77
C ALA A 35 -0.56 -3.55 21.61
N ASP A 36 0.61 -4.16 21.44
CA ASP A 36 1.06 -5.30 22.22
C ASP A 36 1.23 -4.97 23.71
N ILE A 37 1.93 -3.87 24.03
CA ILE A 37 2.09 -3.37 25.41
C ILE A 37 0.73 -3.12 26.09
N ARG A 38 -0.29 -2.71 25.31
CA ARG A 38 -1.65 -2.49 25.82
C ARG A 38 -2.54 -3.73 25.80
N GLY A 39 -2.05 -4.88 25.34
CA GLY A 39 -2.86 -6.11 25.22
C GLY A 39 -3.96 -6.01 24.16
N HIS A 40 -3.77 -5.16 23.16
CA HIS A 40 -4.71 -4.89 22.06
C HIS A 40 -4.14 -5.29 20.70
N LEU A 41 -3.17 -6.21 20.67
CA LEU A 41 -2.66 -6.74 19.41
C LEU A 41 -3.77 -7.55 18.71
N PRO A 42 -3.98 -7.36 17.39
CA PRO A 42 -4.93 -8.18 16.64
C PRO A 42 -4.57 -9.67 16.70
N ALA A 43 -5.58 -10.53 16.78
CA ALA A 43 -5.38 -11.99 16.76
C ALA A 43 -4.70 -12.49 15.47
N HIS A 44 -4.89 -11.76 14.36
CA HIS A 44 -4.31 -12.07 13.07
C HIS A 44 -3.79 -10.80 12.39
N ILE A 45 -2.59 -10.87 11.83
CA ILE A 45 -1.97 -9.78 11.07
C ILE A 45 -1.31 -10.40 9.84
N ALA A 46 -1.51 -9.77 8.68
CA ALA A 46 -0.82 -10.09 7.44
C ALA A 46 -0.43 -8.82 6.68
N LEU A 47 0.67 -8.89 5.93
CA LEU A 47 1.20 -7.84 5.09
C LEU A 47 1.41 -8.40 3.68
N VAL A 48 0.71 -7.85 2.69
CA VAL A 48 0.95 -8.09 1.27
C VAL A 48 1.74 -6.91 0.72
N GLY A 49 3.02 -7.10 0.43
CA GLY A 49 3.92 -6.06 -0.04
C GLY A 49 4.38 -6.29 -1.48
N LEU A 50 4.45 -5.22 -2.26
CA LEU A 50 5.02 -5.21 -3.61
C LEU A 50 6.43 -4.60 -3.57
N GLN A 51 7.40 -5.24 -4.21
CA GLN A 51 8.72 -4.63 -4.41
C GLN A 51 8.60 -3.46 -5.41
N PRO A 52 8.89 -2.20 -5.02
CA PRO A 52 8.78 -1.06 -5.92
C PRO A 52 9.84 -1.12 -7.04
N ALA A 53 9.53 -0.50 -8.18
CA ALA A 53 10.47 -0.33 -9.29
C ALA A 53 11.42 0.86 -9.06
N MET A 54 10.92 1.95 -8.48
CA MET A 54 11.65 3.16 -8.13
C MET A 54 11.35 3.50 -6.67
N LEU A 55 12.38 3.86 -5.91
CA LEU A 55 12.26 4.20 -4.49
C LEU A 55 12.26 5.71 -4.23
N ASP A 56 12.82 6.50 -5.15
CA ASP A 56 13.06 7.93 -4.94
C ASP A 56 11.99 8.84 -5.56
N ASP A 57 11.02 8.28 -6.28
CA ASP A 57 9.87 9.01 -6.87
C ASP A 57 8.66 8.96 -5.93
N TYR A 58 8.73 9.72 -4.84
CA TYR A 58 7.66 9.81 -3.84
C TYR A 58 6.53 10.75 -4.29
N GLY A 59 5.29 10.39 -3.96
CA GLY A 59 4.11 11.23 -4.24
C GLY A 59 3.54 11.10 -5.66
N GLY A 60 4.09 10.19 -6.48
CA GLY A 60 3.51 9.80 -7.77
C GLY A 60 2.40 8.74 -7.64
N SER A 61 1.66 8.53 -8.73
CA SER A 61 0.71 7.41 -8.84
C SER A 61 1.43 6.06 -8.93
N LEU A 62 0.66 4.97 -8.83
CA LEU A 62 1.18 3.63 -9.08
C LEU A 62 1.81 3.55 -10.47
N SER A 63 3.03 3.03 -10.53
CA SER A 63 3.65 2.64 -11.79
C SER A 63 2.80 1.57 -12.48
N GLU A 64 2.93 1.43 -13.80
CA GLU A 64 2.24 0.37 -14.56
C GLU A 64 2.49 -1.00 -13.96
N LEU A 65 3.75 -1.31 -13.62
CA LEU A 65 4.14 -2.54 -12.94
C LEU A 65 3.45 -2.74 -11.58
N ALA A 66 3.20 -1.68 -10.82
CA ALA A 66 2.46 -1.80 -9.56
C ALA A 66 0.96 -1.98 -9.80
N ARG A 67 0.42 -1.33 -10.83
CA ARG A 67 -0.99 -1.42 -11.23
C ARG A 67 -1.34 -2.82 -11.74
N GLU A 68 -0.48 -3.42 -12.55
CA GLU A 68 -0.63 -4.79 -13.07
C GLU A 68 -0.64 -5.84 -11.97
N GLN A 69 -0.01 -5.56 -10.82
CA GLN A 69 0.07 -6.48 -9.70
C GLN A 69 -1.12 -6.37 -8.74
N LEU A 70 -2.04 -5.42 -8.93
CA LEU A 70 -3.22 -5.27 -8.07
C LEU A 70 -4.08 -6.53 -7.99
N PRO A 71 -4.45 -7.21 -9.10
CA PRO A 71 -5.26 -8.43 -9.01
C PRO A 71 -4.55 -9.56 -8.25
N ALA A 72 -3.23 -9.68 -8.42
CA ALA A 72 -2.45 -10.69 -7.71
C ALA A 72 -2.32 -10.36 -6.21
N ALA A 73 -2.20 -9.08 -5.86
CA ALA A 73 -2.18 -8.63 -4.47
C ALA A 73 -3.54 -8.84 -3.79
N GLU A 74 -4.64 -8.55 -4.51
CA GLU A 74 -6.00 -8.84 -4.07
C GLU A 74 -6.17 -10.34 -3.80
N GLN A 75 -5.79 -11.20 -4.75
CA GLN A 75 -5.89 -12.64 -4.57
C GLN A 75 -5.09 -13.15 -3.36
N ALA A 76 -3.91 -12.57 -3.11
CA ALA A 76 -3.11 -12.91 -1.93
C ALA A 76 -3.81 -12.50 -0.62
N ALA A 77 -4.48 -11.34 -0.61
CA ALA A 77 -5.27 -10.90 0.54
C ALA A 77 -6.50 -11.80 0.77
N LEU A 78 -7.23 -12.16 -0.30
CA LEU A 78 -8.37 -13.07 -0.22
C LEU A 78 -7.95 -14.46 0.28
N ALA A 79 -6.83 -14.99 -0.20
CA ALA A 79 -6.28 -16.26 0.27
C ALA A 79 -5.92 -16.20 1.76
N GLN A 80 -5.38 -15.08 2.22
CA GLN A 80 -5.05 -14.88 3.62
C GLN A 80 -6.29 -14.78 4.52
N LEU A 81 -7.35 -14.11 4.06
CA LEU A 81 -8.65 -14.09 4.74
C LEU A 81 -9.25 -15.49 4.84
N ALA A 82 -9.22 -16.26 3.75
CA ALA A 82 -9.69 -17.63 3.73
C ALA A 82 -8.91 -18.53 4.72
N ALA A 83 -7.59 -18.31 4.85
CA ALA A 83 -6.77 -19.01 5.85
C ALA A 83 -7.16 -18.67 7.30
N TRP A 84 -7.80 -17.54 7.54
CA TRP A 84 -8.41 -17.17 8.83
C TRP A 84 -9.86 -17.64 8.98
N GLY A 85 -10.37 -18.42 8.01
CA GLY A 85 -11.76 -18.87 7.97
C GLY A 85 -12.76 -17.78 7.58
N ILE A 86 -12.29 -16.65 7.03
CA ILE A 86 -13.13 -15.55 6.57
C ILE A 86 -13.42 -15.74 5.09
N VAL A 87 -14.71 -15.77 4.72
CA VAL A 87 -15.15 -15.82 3.33
C VAL A 87 -15.60 -14.42 2.90
N PRO A 88 -14.75 -13.66 2.19
CA PRO A 88 -15.10 -12.33 1.71
C PRO A 88 -16.24 -12.41 0.69
N GLN A 89 -17.15 -11.44 0.75
CA GLN A 89 -18.22 -11.26 -0.24
C GLN A 89 -17.90 -10.05 -1.11
N PRO A 90 -18.25 -10.08 -2.41
CA PRO A 90 -18.10 -8.91 -3.26
C PRO A 90 -18.95 -7.76 -2.71
N ALA A 91 -18.39 -6.56 -2.73
CA ALA A 91 -19.13 -5.36 -2.36
C ALA A 91 -20.13 -5.04 -3.48
N ASN A 92 -21.42 -4.90 -3.13
CA ASN A 92 -22.47 -4.50 -4.09
C ASN A 92 -22.42 -3.01 -4.45
N GLU A 93 -21.67 -2.22 -3.69
CA GLU A 93 -21.51 -0.78 -3.90
C GLU A 93 -20.03 -0.39 -3.83
N SER A 94 -19.60 0.36 -4.84
CA SER A 94 -18.30 1.00 -4.84
C SER A 94 -18.31 2.12 -3.79
N ARG A 95 -17.74 1.85 -2.60
CA ARG A 95 -17.47 2.93 -1.64
C ARG A 95 -16.32 3.77 -2.18
N CYS A 96 -16.63 4.96 -2.70
CA CYS A 96 -15.62 5.97 -2.90
C CYS A 96 -15.14 6.44 -1.52
N LEU A 97 -13.89 6.19 -1.17
CA LEU A 97 -13.33 6.61 0.12
C LEU A 97 -13.02 8.11 0.19
N ASN A 98 -13.30 8.87 -0.87
CA ASN A 98 -12.68 10.18 -1.08
C ASN A 98 -13.68 11.26 -1.50
N TYR A 99 -13.56 12.43 -0.86
CA TYR A 99 -14.00 13.71 -1.40
C TYR A 99 -13.44 13.91 -2.81
N ASP A 100 -14.14 14.63 -3.69
CA ASP A 100 -13.77 14.81 -5.11
C ASP A 100 -12.30 15.22 -5.31
N CYS A 101 -11.70 15.98 -4.39
CA CYS A 101 -10.30 16.41 -4.44
C CYS A 101 -9.26 15.27 -4.37
N LEU A 102 -9.67 14.08 -3.93
CA LEU A 102 -8.83 12.89 -3.81
C LEU A 102 -9.24 11.80 -4.83
N SER A 103 -10.03 12.15 -5.85
CA SER A 103 -10.29 11.25 -6.97
C SER A 103 -8.99 10.92 -7.71
N MET A 104 -8.88 9.71 -8.26
CA MET A 104 -7.71 9.33 -9.06
C MET A 104 -7.50 10.28 -10.24
N GLU A 105 -8.58 10.75 -10.86
CA GLU A 105 -8.54 11.71 -11.96
C GLU A 105 -7.94 13.05 -11.54
N ASN A 106 -8.29 13.57 -10.35
CA ASN A 106 -7.69 14.81 -9.83
C ASN A 106 -6.25 14.59 -9.35
N TYR A 107 -5.99 13.47 -8.68
CA TYR A 107 -4.65 13.13 -8.19
C TYR A 107 -3.64 12.94 -9.34
N GLU A 108 -4.02 12.23 -10.40
CA GLU A 108 -3.18 12.00 -11.58
C GLU A 108 -3.21 13.21 -12.56
N GLY A 109 -4.37 13.89 -12.67
CA GLY A 109 -4.59 15.00 -13.61
C GLY A 109 -3.86 16.30 -13.24
N VAL A 110 -3.68 16.59 -11.94
CA VAL A 110 -2.88 17.75 -11.48
C VAL A 110 -1.40 17.59 -11.87
N ARG A 111 -0.89 16.36 -11.91
CA ARG A 111 0.51 16.07 -12.31
C ARG A 111 0.75 16.25 -13.81
N LEU A 112 -0.17 15.83 -14.69
CA LEU A 112 -0.03 16.04 -16.15
C LEU A 112 0.19 17.51 -16.50
N ARG A 113 -0.43 18.43 -15.75
CA ARG A 113 -0.22 19.87 -15.91
C ARG A 113 1.18 20.30 -15.44
N GLN A 114 1.65 19.82 -14.29
CA GLN A 114 2.98 20.17 -13.75
C GLN A 114 4.15 19.60 -14.58
N TYR A 115 3.99 18.41 -15.17
CA TYR A 115 5.02 17.81 -16.03
C TYR A 115 5.12 18.50 -17.41
N ARG A 116 3.99 19.00 -17.94
CA ARG A 116 3.99 19.77 -19.19
C ARG A 116 4.65 21.14 -19.03
N MET A 117 4.42 21.81 -17.89
CA MET A 117 5.06 23.10 -17.58
C MET A 117 6.60 22.99 -17.45
N THR A 118 7.11 21.91 -16.84
CA THR A 118 8.56 21.71 -16.68
C THR A 118 9.28 21.30 -17.98
N GLN A 119 8.55 20.78 -18.97
CA GLN A 119 9.07 20.50 -20.32
C GLN A 119 9.06 21.76 -21.20
N GLU A 120 8.08 22.67 -21.03
CA GLU A 120 8.00 23.93 -21.77
C GLU A 120 8.99 25.00 -21.28
N GLU A 121 9.43 24.95 -20.00
CA GLU A 121 10.47 25.86 -19.47
C GLU A 121 11.91 25.41 -19.79
N GLN A 122 12.11 24.23 -20.38
CA GLN A 122 13.42 23.71 -20.80
C GLN A 122 13.58 23.63 -22.34
N GLY A 123 12.65 24.23 -23.10
CA GLY A 123 12.69 24.35 -24.55
C GLY A 123 13.24 25.70 -25.01
#